data_AF-A0A9E3BM99-F1
#
_entry.id   AF-A0A9E3BM99-F1
#
_cell.length_a   1.000
_cell.length_b   1.000
_cell.length_c   1.000
_cell.angle_alpha   90.00
_cell.angle_beta   90.00
_cell.angle_gamma   90.00
#
_symmetry.space_group_name_H-M   'P 1'
#
loop_
_entity.id
_entity.type
_entity.pdbx_description
1 polymer ?
#
loop_
_entity_poly.entity_id
_entity_poly.type
_entity_poly.pdbx_seq_one_letter_code
_entity_poly.pdbx_strand_id
1 'polypeptide(L)'
;MSERRNIFREVALERLSSPEQLDQMMQVTTRRGWLALASLGCVLAAALAWGVFGSIPDRVSGPGILVRSGGVYEVTSENEGRVADFAVQVGDTIREGQVVARLARPDLTEKIRQARARIAELDGRQRQLAGFGARDTELQTAYLAQSRSSLQQSVSASEAALKALREKVANEEQLVAQGLLTRQALLATVQEYERVKEKARTDQGEIAQLEVRRLQAENTNREALQTALFQLDEARRDLAQLESEQSLTSQVVSPYTGRVLEILAER
;
A
#
# COMPACT_ATOMS: atom_id res chain seq x y z
N MET A 1 88.66 65.36 -105.62
CA MET A 1 88.68 66.53 -104.71
C MET A 1 87.94 66.09 -103.46
N SER A 2 88.58 66.00 -102.29
CA SER A 2 88.89 67.10 -101.34
C SER A 2 87.67 67.49 -100.48
N GLU A 3 87.77 67.76 -99.18
CA GLU A 3 88.83 67.55 -98.17
C GLU A 3 88.18 67.40 -96.77
N ARG A 4 88.64 66.50 -95.89
CA ARG A 4 89.51 66.77 -94.70
C ARG A 4 89.15 67.98 -93.81
N ARG A 5 88.96 67.67 -92.50
CA ARG A 5 89.23 68.55 -91.32
C ARG A 5 88.28 69.76 -91.20
N ASN A 6 87.98 70.39 -90.06
CA ASN A 6 88.49 70.38 -88.67
C ASN A 6 87.38 71.00 -87.75
N ILE A 7 87.33 70.98 -86.39
CA ILE A 7 88.12 70.39 -85.29
C ILE A 7 87.29 70.47 -83.96
N PHE A 8 87.41 69.51 -83.00
CA PHE A 8 87.09 69.61 -81.53
C PHE A 8 85.69 70.11 -81.03
N ARG A 9 85.14 69.80 -79.84
CA ARG A 9 85.42 68.88 -78.70
C ARG A 9 84.12 68.77 -77.85
N GLU A 10 83.50 67.60 -77.65
CA GLU A 10 83.70 66.70 -76.49
C GLU A 10 83.40 67.33 -75.10
N VAL A 11 82.16 67.78 -74.88
CA VAL A 11 81.58 68.04 -73.53
C VAL A 11 80.07 67.70 -73.55
N ALA A 12 79.58 66.47 -73.44
CA ALA A 12 80.18 65.14 -73.28
C ALA A 12 81.30 64.97 -72.25
N LEU A 13 81.09 65.45 -71.02
CA LEU A 13 81.22 64.64 -69.80
C LEU A 13 80.44 65.33 -68.67
N GLU A 14 80.00 64.58 -67.66
CA GLU A 14 79.38 65.04 -66.40
C GLU A 14 78.28 66.14 -66.50
N ARG A 15 76.97 65.85 -66.48
CA ARG A 15 76.27 64.57 -66.24
C ARG A 15 76.50 63.93 -64.86
N LEU A 16 76.50 64.70 -63.76
CA LEU A 16 76.24 64.18 -62.40
C LEU A 16 75.88 65.27 -61.36
N SER A 17 74.97 66.19 -61.70
CA SER A 17 74.41 67.15 -60.73
C SER A 17 72.98 67.56 -61.10
N SER A 18 72.14 67.74 -60.09
CA SER A 18 70.74 68.19 -60.15
C SER A 18 70.62 69.60 -60.77
N PRO A 19 69.43 69.99 -61.28
CA PRO A 19 68.37 70.43 -60.36
C PRO A 19 67.02 69.71 -60.54
N GLU A 20 66.07 70.09 -59.70
CA GLU A 20 64.76 69.49 -59.55
C GLU A 20 63.83 69.67 -60.77
N GLN A 21 62.92 68.73 -60.95
CA GLN A 21 61.59 69.01 -61.53
C GLN A 21 60.53 68.76 -60.45
N LEU A 22 60.39 69.72 -59.55
CA LEU A 22 59.05 70.06 -59.06
C LEU A 22 58.20 70.53 -60.25
N ASP A 23 56.87 70.53 -60.09
CA ASP A 23 55.90 70.81 -61.16
C ASP A 23 55.98 69.88 -62.38
N GLN A 24 56.03 68.57 -62.12
CA GLN A 24 55.19 67.69 -62.95
C GLN A 24 53.73 68.08 -62.73
N MET A 25 53.18 68.90 -63.63
CA MET A 25 51.76 69.22 -63.65
C MET A 25 50.95 67.92 -63.69
N MET A 26 50.27 67.63 -62.57
CA MET A 26 49.39 66.48 -62.43
C MET A 26 48.31 66.53 -63.51
N GLN A 27 48.44 65.72 -64.56
CA GLN A 27 47.46 65.69 -65.65
C GLN A 27 46.13 65.17 -65.10
N VAL A 28 45.21 66.11 -64.82
CA VAL A 28 43.91 65.82 -64.21
C VAL A 28 43.06 64.98 -65.16
N THR A 29 43.13 63.66 -64.94
CA THR A 29 42.23 62.64 -65.46
C THR A 29 42.11 62.62 -67.00
N THR A 30 42.94 61.80 -67.67
CA THR A 30 42.73 61.47 -69.09
C THR A 30 41.30 60.99 -69.35
N ARG A 31 40.76 61.23 -70.55
CA ARG A 31 39.32 61.00 -70.89
C ARG A 31 38.78 59.60 -70.53
N ARG A 32 39.64 58.57 -70.50
CA ARG A 32 39.28 57.21 -70.07
C ARG A 32 39.06 57.09 -68.55
N GLY A 33 39.83 57.83 -67.74
CA GLY A 33 39.65 57.90 -66.29
C GLY A 33 38.32 58.56 -65.89
N TRP A 34 37.85 59.54 -66.68
CA TRP A 34 36.52 60.14 -66.46
C TRP A 34 35.38 59.13 -66.66
N LEU A 35 35.49 58.23 -67.65
CA LEU A 35 34.53 57.15 -67.85
C LEU A 35 34.56 56.11 -66.71
N ALA A 36 35.75 55.78 -66.19
CA ALA A 36 35.90 54.88 -65.04
C ALA A 36 35.38 55.50 -63.73
N LEU A 37 35.55 56.81 -63.54
CA LEU A 37 35.01 57.54 -62.40
C LEU A 37 33.48 57.63 -62.48
N ALA A 38 32.93 57.86 -63.68
CA ALA A 38 31.49 57.89 -63.91
C ALA A 38 30.83 56.52 -63.69
N SER A 39 31.44 55.42 -64.14
CA SER A 39 30.88 54.07 -63.89
C SER A 39 30.93 53.69 -62.42
N LEU A 40 32.05 53.97 -61.72
CA LEU A 40 32.17 53.76 -60.27
C LEU A 40 31.15 54.60 -59.49
N GLY A 41 30.98 55.87 -59.85
CA GLY A 41 29.97 56.75 -59.27
C GLY A 41 28.53 56.27 -59.51
N CYS A 42 28.24 55.71 -60.68
CA CYS A 42 26.93 55.13 -61.00
C CYS A 42 26.64 53.87 -60.18
N VAL A 43 27.64 52.99 -59.98
CA VAL A 43 27.52 51.80 -59.10
C VAL A 43 27.32 52.23 -57.63
N LEU A 44 28.06 53.23 -57.15
CA LEU A 44 27.87 53.80 -55.80
C LEU A 44 26.48 54.41 -55.63
N ALA A 45 25.99 55.16 -56.62
CA ALA A 45 24.64 55.74 -56.60
C ALA A 45 23.55 54.66 -56.59
N ALA A 46 23.71 53.59 -57.38
CA ALA A 46 22.79 52.45 -57.39
C ALA A 46 22.79 51.69 -56.04
N ALA A 47 23.97 51.48 -55.44
CA ALA A 47 24.09 50.84 -54.12
C ALA A 47 23.48 51.69 -53.00
N LEU A 48 23.69 53.02 -53.02
CA LEU A 48 23.07 53.94 -52.06
C LEU A 48 21.55 54.02 -52.24
N ALA A 49 21.06 54.10 -53.48
CA ALA A 49 19.63 54.05 -53.77
C ALA A 49 19.01 52.74 -53.28
N TRP A 50 19.66 51.59 -53.53
CA TRP A 50 19.18 50.30 -53.03
C TRP A 50 19.26 50.18 -51.51
N GLY A 51 20.25 50.79 -50.85
CA GLY A 51 20.31 50.86 -49.39
C GLY A 51 19.22 51.74 -48.75
N VAL A 52 18.70 52.74 -49.47
CA VAL A 52 17.63 53.64 -48.99
C VAL A 52 16.23 53.12 -49.33
N PHE A 53 16.03 52.52 -50.50
CA PHE A 53 14.73 52.04 -50.98
C PHE A 53 14.53 50.51 -50.84
N GLY A 54 15.58 49.75 -50.57
CA GLY A 54 15.55 48.29 -50.44
C GLY A 54 15.15 47.83 -49.04
N SER A 55 13.84 47.69 -48.80
CA SER A 55 13.33 47.03 -47.58
C SER A 55 13.59 45.52 -47.64
N ILE A 56 14.38 44.99 -46.71
CA ILE A 56 14.43 43.53 -46.44
C ILE A 56 13.11 43.15 -45.73
N PRO A 57 12.30 42.20 -46.25
CA PRO A 57 11.07 41.78 -45.57
C PRO A 57 11.36 41.07 -44.25
N ASP A 58 11.00 41.70 -43.13
CA ASP A 58 11.22 41.18 -41.77
C ASP A 58 10.16 40.16 -41.31
N ARG A 59 9.08 40.01 -42.08
CA ARG A 59 7.89 39.21 -41.73
C ARG A 59 7.48 38.27 -42.85
N VAL A 60 7.66 36.97 -42.62
CA VAL A 60 7.07 35.89 -43.41
C VAL A 60 5.82 35.40 -42.67
N SER A 61 4.64 35.55 -43.28
CA SER A 61 3.39 35.04 -42.72
C SER A 61 3.24 33.54 -42.99
N GLY A 62 3.90 32.71 -42.17
CA GLY A 62 3.75 31.26 -42.18
C GLY A 62 2.57 30.77 -41.32
N PRO A 63 2.01 29.57 -41.60
CA PRO A 63 0.99 28.96 -40.76
C PRO A 63 1.57 28.49 -39.42
N GLY A 64 1.47 29.34 -38.39
CA GLY A 64 1.88 29.02 -37.02
C GLY A 64 0.74 28.40 -36.20
N ILE A 65 0.98 27.24 -35.60
CA ILE A 65 0.07 26.64 -34.60
C ILE A 65 0.40 27.25 -33.23
N LEU A 66 -0.58 27.87 -32.57
CA LEU A 66 -0.42 28.45 -31.24
C LEU A 66 -0.47 27.37 -30.15
N VAL A 67 0.61 26.61 -30.01
CA VAL A 67 0.77 25.65 -28.91
C VAL A 67 0.83 26.42 -27.59
N ARG A 68 -0.22 26.30 -26.76
CA ARG A 68 -0.20 26.84 -25.39
C ARG A 68 0.85 26.08 -24.58
N SER A 69 1.70 26.80 -23.86
CA SER A 69 2.72 26.24 -22.96
C SER A 69 2.14 25.72 -21.63
N GLY A 70 0.93 25.16 -21.67
CA GLY A 70 0.30 24.44 -20.56
C GLY A 70 -0.14 23.09 -21.11
N GLY A 71 0.46 22.01 -20.60
CA GLY A 71 0.17 20.66 -21.08
C GLY A 71 -1.28 20.27 -20.87
N VAL A 72 -1.80 19.44 -21.78
CA VAL A 72 -3.01 18.67 -21.49
C VAL A 72 -2.57 17.50 -20.61
N TYR A 73 -3.08 17.45 -19.38
CA TYR A 73 -2.84 16.35 -18.45
C TYR A 73 -4.08 15.47 -18.42
N GLU A 74 -3.91 14.20 -18.76
CA GLU A 74 -4.97 13.20 -18.69
C GLU A 74 -5.18 12.77 -17.23
N VAL A 75 -6.44 12.73 -16.78
CA VAL A 75 -6.84 12.23 -15.46
C VAL A 75 -7.67 10.98 -15.68
N THR A 76 -6.97 9.86 -15.83
CA THR A 76 -7.59 8.53 -15.95
C THR A 76 -7.84 7.91 -14.57
N SER A 77 -8.63 6.83 -14.53
CA SER A 77 -8.79 6.03 -13.32
C SER A 77 -7.64 5.03 -13.20
N GLU A 78 -6.97 4.99 -12.04
CA GLU A 78 -6.03 3.92 -11.71
C GLU A 78 -6.72 2.56 -11.46
N ASN A 79 -8.06 2.53 -11.38
CA ASN A 79 -8.86 1.39 -10.96
C ASN A 79 -9.94 1.01 -11.99
N GLU A 80 -10.11 -0.29 -12.23
CA GLU A 80 -11.18 -0.82 -13.09
C GLU A 80 -12.57 -0.62 -12.47
N GLY A 81 -13.45 0.06 -13.19
CA GLY A 81 -14.85 0.27 -12.81
C GLY A 81 -15.63 0.97 -13.91
N ARG A 82 -16.97 0.83 -13.91
CA ARG A 82 -17.82 1.57 -14.85
C ARG A 82 -18.07 2.97 -14.32
N VAL A 83 -18.04 3.99 -15.16
CA VAL A 83 -18.41 5.35 -14.73
C VAL A 83 -19.89 5.36 -14.31
N ALA A 84 -20.15 5.80 -13.08
CA ALA A 84 -21.48 5.99 -12.55
C ALA A 84 -22.03 7.37 -12.89
N ASP A 85 -21.17 8.38 -12.78
CA ASP A 85 -21.52 9.80 -12.87
C ASP A 85 -20.26 10.67 -13.02
N PHE A 86 -20.40 11.82 -13.69
CA PHE A 86 -19.35 12.85 -13.81
C PHE A 86 -19.72 14.06 -12.95
N ALA A 87 -18.85 14.42 -12.01
CA ALA A 87 -19.09 15.50 -11.04
C ALA A 87 -18.74 16.90 -11.59
N VAL A 88 -18.26 16.98 -12.83
CA VAL A 88 -17.80 18.20 -13.52
C VAL A 88 -18.24 18.18 -14.99
N GLN A 89 -18.35 19.35 -15.61
CA GLN A 89 -18.70 19.53 -17.02
C GLN A 89 -17.53 20.11 -17.83
N VAL A 90 -17.57 19.94 -19.15
CA VAL A 90 -16.58 20.53 -20.06
C VAL A 90 -16.61 22.05 -19.94
N GLY A 91 -15.46 22.66 -19.64
CA GLY A 91 -15.33 24.08 -19.38
C GLY A 91 -15.34 24.49 -17.90
N ASP A 92 -15.56 23.57 -16.96
CA ASP A 92 -15.44 23.87 -15.52
C ASP A 92 -13.98 24.08 -15.09
N THR A 93 -13.78 24.88 -14.03
CA THR A 93 -12.48 25.04 -13.37
C THR A 93 -12.40 24.11 -12.16
N ILE A 94 -11.42 23.21 -12.17
CA ILE A 94 -11.20 22.20 -11.14
C ILE A 94 -9.96 22.54 -10.29
N ARG A 95 -9.98 22.14 -9.03
CA ARG A 95 -8.82 22.22 -8.12
C ARG A 95 -8.20 20.85 -7.89
N GLU A 96 -6.95 20.85 -7.50
CA GLU A 96 -6.27 19.69 -6.93
C GLU A 96 -7.08 19.10 -5.75
N GLY A 97 -7.24 17.77 -5.72
CA GLY A 97 -8.06 17.04 -4.76
C GLY A 97 -9.58 17.07 -5.06
N GLN A 98 -10.05 17.77 -6.09
CA GLN A 98 -11.47 17.80 -6.44
C GLN A 98 -11.91 16.51 -7.13
N VAL A 99 -13.03 15.93 -6.68
CA VAL A 99 -13.68 14.78 -7.34
C VAL A 99 -14.19 15.19 -8.71
N VAL A 100 -13.81 14.46 -9.75
CA VAL A 100 -14.20 14.69 -11.15
C VAL A 100 -15.15 13.62 -11.69
N ALA A 101 -15.02 12.37 -11.23
CA ALA A 101 -15.90 11.27 -11.62
C ALA A 101 -16.16 10.31 -10.45
N ARG A 102 -17.26 9.57 -10.52
CA ARG A 102 -17.61 8.49 -9.58
C ARG A 102 -17.74 7.17 -10.32
N LEU A 103 -17.19 6.10 -9.74
CA LEU A 103 -17.15 4.77 -10.34
C LEU A 103 -18.11 3.81 -9.63
N ALA A 104 -18.92 3.09 -10.41
CA ALA A 104 -19.77 2.02 -9.94
C ALA A 104 -19.05 0.68 -10.10
N ARG A 105 -18.63 0.10 -8.98
CA ARG A 105 -18.07 -1.26 -8.88
C ARG A 105 -19.13 -2.19 -8.27
N PRO A 106 -20.02 -2.80 -9.11
CA PRO A 106 -21.13 -3.62 -8.63
C PRO A 106 -20.65 -4.94 -8.00
N ASP A 107 -19.51 -5.45 -8.48
CA ASP A 107 -18.81 -6.60 -7.92
C ASP A 107 -18.34 -6.33 -6.49
N LEU A 108 -17.78 -5.15 -6.21
CA LEU A 108 -17.32 -4.76 -4.88
C LEU A 108 -18.51 -4.51 -3.94
N THR A 109 -19.58 -3.92 -4.46
CA THR A 109 -20.85 -3.75 -3.74
C THR A 109 -21.45 -5.11 -3.34
N GLU A 110 -21.39 -6.11 -4.23
CA GLU A 110 -21.84 -7.47 -3.97
C GLU A 110 -20.92 -8.21 -2.98
N LYS A 111 -19.59 -8.08 -3.09
CA LYS A 111 -18.63 -8.59 -2.09
C LYS A 111 -18.93 -8.03 -0.68
N ILE A 112 -19.18 -6.73 -0.57
CA ILE A 112 -19.56 -6.06 0.69
C ILE A 112 -20.89 -6.60 1.23
N ARG A 113 -21.89 -6.82 0.36
CA ARG A 113 -23.18 -7.43 0.74
C ARG A 113 -23.00 -8.84 1.29
N GLN A 114 -22.16 -9.66 0.64
CA GLN A 114 -21.84 -11.02 1.07
C GLN A 114 -21.05 -11.04 2.40
N ALA A 115 -20.05 -10.17 2.56
CA ALA A 115 -19.29 -10.03 3.80
C ALA A 115 -20.17 -9.62 4.98
N ARG A 116 -21.07 -8.63 4.80
CA ARG A 116 -22.07 -8.24 5.81
C ARG A 116 -23.03 -9.38 6.17
N ALA A 117 -23.46 -10.19 5.19
CA ALA A 117 -24.29 -11.38 5.46
C ALA A 117 -23.52 -12.45 6.27
N ARG A 118 -22.27 -12.72 5.93
CA ARG A 118 -21.37 -13.65 6.65
C ARG A 118 -21.13 -13.20 8.10
N ILE A 119 -20.96 -11.90 8.34
CA ILE A 119 -20.88 -11.34 9.70
C ILE A 119 -22.18 -11.59 10.48
N ALA A 120 -23.34 -11.38 9.87
CA ALA A 120 -24.63 -11.63 10.54
C ALA A 120 -24.85 -13.12 10.88
N GLU A 121 -24.40 -14.04 10.01
CA GLU A 121 -24.38 -15.48 10.27
C GLU A 121 -23.47 -15.83 11.46
N LEU A 122 -22.23 -15.34 11.45
CA LEU A 122 -21.23 -15.59 12.50
C LEU A 122 -21.64 -14.98 13.85
N ASP A 123 -22.23 -13.79 13.86
CA ASP A 123 -22.76 -13.14 15.06
C ASP A 123 -23.98 -13.92 15.61
N GLY A 124 -24.87 -14.40 14.74
CA GLY A 124 -25.95 -15.31 15.11
C GLY A 124 -25.45 -16.62 15.74
N ARG A 125 -24.43 -17.24 15.13
CA ARG A 125 -23.76 -18.45 15.65
C ARG A 125 -23.07 -18.19 16.99
N GLN A 126 -22.41 -17.04 17.16
CA GLN A 126 -21.77 -16.63 18.41
C GLN A 126 -22.81 -16.50 19.54
N ARG A 127 -23.96 -15.86 19.27
CA ARG A 127 -25.05 -15.74 20.25
C ARG A 127 -25.66 -17.10 20.62
N GLN A 128 -25.81 -17.99 19.64
CA GLN A 128 -26.25 -19.36 19.88
C GLN A 128 -25.27 -20.13 20.77
N LEU A 129 -23.97 -20.12 20.45
CA LEU A 129 -22.94 -20.78 21.26
C LEU A 129 -22.89 -20.22 22.69
N ALA A 130 -22.95 -18.89 22.86
CA ALA A 130 -23.00 -18.28 24.18
C ALA A 130 -24.27 -18.66 24.97
N GLY A 131 -25.45 -18.62 24.34
CA GLY A 131 -26.74 -18.88 24.99
C GLY A 131 -27.01 -20.35 25.31
N PHE A 132 -26.65 -21.27 24.41
CA PHE A 132 -26.76 -22.71 24.65
C PHE A 132 -25.62 -23.21 25.55
N GLY A 133 -24.39 -22.82 25.27
CA GLY A 133 -23.21 -23.24 26.03
C GLY A 133 -23.25 -22.83 27.49
N ALA A 134 -23.78 -21.64 27.82
CA ALA A 134 -23.97 -21.23 29.22
C ALA A 134 -24.94 -22.15 29.98
N ARG A 135 -26.11 -22.45 29.41
CA ARG A 135 -27.12 -23.34 30.02
C ARG A 135 -26.67 -24.79 30.11
N ASP A 136 -25.98 -25.29 29.08
CA ASP A 136 -25.42 -26.64 29.08
C ASP A 136 -24.32 -26.77 30.15
N THR A 137 -23.41 -25.79 30.24
CA THR A 137 -22.38 -25.74 31.30
C THR A 137 -23.01 -25.67 32.69
N GLU A 138 -24.07 -24.87 32.89
CA GLU A 138 -24.81 -24.76 34.15
C GLU A 138 -25.43 -26.11 34.57
N LEU A 139 -26.18 -26.76 33.67
CA LEU A 139 -26.82 -28.05 33.92
C LEU A 139 -25.80 -29.18 34.16
N GLN A 140 -24.74 -29.24 33.36
CA GLN A 140 -23.65 -30.21 33.57
C GLN A 140 -22.92 -29.97 34.88
N THR A 141 -22.64 -28.72 35.24
CA THR A 141 -21.98 -28.37 36.51
C THR A 141 -22.84 -28.75 37.71
N ALA A 142 -24.14 -28.48 37.66
CA ALA A 142 -25.09 -28.90 38.70
C ALA A 142 -25.14 -30.44 38.86
N TYR A 143 -25.20 -31.18 37.74
CA TYR A 143 -25.18 -32.65 37.75
C TYR A 143 -23.86 -33.21 38.31
N LEU A 144 -22.71 -32.68 37.87
CA LEU A 144 -21.38 -33.09 38.35
C LEU A 144 -21.19 -32.77 39.84
N ALA A 145 -21.68 -31.62 40.31
CA ALA A 145 -21.66 -31.24 41.72
C ALA A 145 -22.53 -32.18 42.58
N GLN A 146 -23.73 -32.54 42.11
CA GLN A 146 -24.60 -33.50 42.80
C GLN A 146 -23.97 -34.90 42.87
N SER A 147 -23.38 -35.38 41.76
CA SER A 147 -22.67 -36.67 41.71
C SER A 147 -21.47 -36.69 42.66
N ARG A 148 -20.67 -35.61 42.65
CA ARG A 148 -19.56 -35.41 43.58
C ARG A 148 -20.00 -35.41 45.04
N SER A 149 -21.11 -34.74 45.38
CA SER A 149 -21.62 -34.72 46.75
C SER A 149 -21.97 -36.13 47.24
N SER A 150 -22.62 -36.94 46.41
CA SER A 150 -22.96 -38.34 46.74
C SER A 150 -21.71 -39.21 46.92
N LEU A 151 -20.69 -39.04 46.07
CA LEU A 151 -19.41 -39.73 46.23
C LEU A 151 -18.66 -39.27 47.50
N GLN A 152 -18.64 -37.97 47.82
CA GLN A 152 -18.03 -37.45 49.05
C GLN A 152 -18.69 -38.01 50.31
N GLN A 153 -20.01 -38.21 50.29
CA GLN A 153 -20.73 -38.92 51.36
C GLN A 153 -20.27 -40.38 51.46
N SER A 154 -20.18 -41.11 50.34
CA SER A 154 -19.67 -42.49 50.29
C SER A 154 -18.22 -42.61 50.80
N VAL A 155 -17.33 -41.67 50.44
CA VAL A 155 -15.96 -41.59 50.97
C VAL A 155 -15.98 -41.40 52.49
N SER A 156 -16.73 -40.41 52.99
CA SER A 156 -16.76 -40.11 54.43
C SER A 156 -17.30 -41.27 55.29
N ALA A 157 -18.31 -42.00 54.78
CA ALA A 157 -18.80 -43.22 55.41
C ALA A 157 -17.77 -44.35 55.39
N SER A 158 -17.05 -44.51 54.27
CA SER A 158 -15.97 -45.50 54.13
C SER A 158 -14.78 -45.19 55.05
N GLU A 159 -14.40 -43.92 55.20
CA GLU A 159 -13.35 -43.47 56.11
C GLU A 159 -13.71 -43.70 57.59
N ALA A 160 -14.97 -43.46 57.97
CA ALA A 160 -15.48 -43.78 59.30
C ALA A 160 -15.45 -45.30 59.58
N ALA A 161 -15.88 -46.12 58.62
CA ALA A 161 -15.81 -47.57 58.71
C ALA A 161 -14.36 -48.08 58.80
N LEU A 162 -13.43 -47.49 58.04
CA LEU A 162 -12.00 -47.83 58.09
C LEU A 162 -11.37 -47.54 59.45
N LYS A 163 -11.76 -46.43 60.10
CA LYS A 163 -11.31 -46.15 61.47
C LYS A 163 -11.76 -47.24 62.44
N ALA A 164 -13.05 -47.57 62.44
CA ALA A 164 -13.61 -48.61 63.31
C ALA A 164 -13.02 -50.01 63.04
N LEU A 165 -12.83 -50.37 61.76
CA LEU A 165 -12.19 -51.63 61.37
C LEU A 165 -10.71 -51.67 61.78
N ARG A 166 -9.97 -50.56 61.69
CA ARG A 166 -8.57 -50.48 62.14
C ARG A 166 -8.43 -50.65 63.65
N GLU A 167 -9.31 -50.02 64.43
CA GLU A 167 -9.37 -50.19 65.88
C GLU A 167 -9.74 -51.65 66.24
N LYS A 168 -10.66 -52.26 65.49
CA LYS A 168 -11.00 -53.68 65.63
C LYS A 168 -9.83 -54.61 65.32
N VAL A 169 -9.11 -54.41 64.20
CA VAL A 169 -7.93 -55.22 63.83
C VAL A 169 -6.87 -55.18 64.93
N ALA A 170 -6.53 -54.01 65.46
CA ALA A 170 -5.53 -53.88 66.53
C ALA A 170 -5.92 -54.64 67.81
N ASN A 171 -7.21 -54.69 68.15
CA ASN A 171 -7.72 -55.47 69.27
C ASN A 171 -7.70 -56.98 68.98
N GLU A 172 -8.09 -57.39 67.76
CA GLU A 172 -8.06 -58.80 67.34
C GLU A 172 -6.61 -59.33 67.23
N GLU A 173 -5.63 -58.52 66.83
CA GLU A 173 -4.20 -58.87 66.85
C GLU A 173 -3.71 -59.21 68.26
N GLN A 174 -4.10 -58.42 69.27
CA GLN A 174 -3.77 -58.70 70.67
C GLN A 174 -4.43 -60.00 71.17
N LEU A 175 -5.70 -60.24 70.82
CA LEU A 175 -6.41 -61.46 71.20
C LEU A 175 -5.84 -62.71 70.52
N VAL A 176 -5.42 -62.62 69.25
CA VAL A 176 -4.70 -63.71 68.56
C VAL A 176 -3.33 -63.97 69.20
N ALA A 177 -2.59 -62.93 69.59
CA ALA A 177 -1.31 -63.08 70.28
C ALA A 177 -1.45 -63.73 71.68
N GLN A 178 -2.59 -63.52 72.35
CA GLN A 178 -2.95 -64.17 73.61
C GLN A 178 -3.57 -65.57 73.44
N GLY A 179 -3.79 -66.03 72.20
CA GLY A 179 -4.43 -67.32 71.90
C GLY A 179 -5.96 -67.35 72.12
N LEU A 180 -6.58 -66.19 72.38
CA LEU A 180 -8.01 -66.04 72.66
C LEU A 180 -8.87 -65.93 71.39
N LEU A 181 -8.25 -65.75 70.22
CA LEU A 181 -8.92 -65.62 68.92
C LEU A 181 -8.18 -66.41 67.83
N THR A 182 -8.90 -66.90 66.82
CA THR A 182 -8.29 -67.63 65.70
C THR A 182 -7.70 -66.68 64.66
N ARG A 183 -6.59 -67.07 64.01
CA ARG A 183 -6.02 -66.30 62.88
C ARG A 183 -7.02 -66.11 61.72
N GLN A 184 -7.96 -67.04 61.55
CA GLN A 184 -8.99 -66.94 60.50
C GLN A 184 -9.97 -65.79 60.74
N ALA A 185 -10.35 -65.51 62.00
CA ALA A 185 -11.21 -64.38 62.34
C ALA A 185 -10.51 -63.03 62.06
N LEU A 186 -9.26 -62.89 62.52
CA LEU A 186 -8.43 -61.71 62.22
C LEU A 186 -8.24 -61.50 60.71
N LEU A 187 -7.94 -62.57 59.96
CA LEU A 187 -7.81 -62.49 58.49
C LEU A 187 -9.10 -62.03 57.81
N ALA A 188 -10.27 -62.41 58.30
CA ALA A 188 -11.56 -61.93 57.77
C ALA A 188 -11.76 -60.43 58.03
N THR A 189 -11.42 -59.93 59.22
CA THR A 189 -11.49 -58.48 59.52
C THR A 189 -10.47 -57.68 58.70
N VAL A 190 -9.26 -58.21 58.48
CA VAL A 190 -8.24 -57.58 57.62
C VAL A 190 -8.69 -57.55 56.15
N GLN A 191 -9.32 -58.61 55.65
CA GLN A 191 -9.90 -58.64 54.30
C GLN A 191 -11.04 -57.61 54.14
N GLU A 192 -11.88 -57.41 55.17
CA GLU A 192 -12.92 -56.39 55.14
C GLU A 192 -12.34 -54.97 55.19
N TYR A 193 -11.32 -54.74 56.02
CA TYR A 193 -10.59 -53.46 56.06
C TYR A 193 -9.99 -53.10 54.68
N GLU A 194 -9.29 -54.03 54.04
CA GLU A 194 -8.71 -53.80 52.71
C GLU A 194 -9.79 -53.62 51.62
N ARG A 195 -10.94 -54.32 51.72
CA ARG A 195 -12.10 -54.12 50.83
C ARG A 195 -12.67 -52.70 50.93
N VAL A 196 -12.93 -52.21 52.14
CA VAL A 196 -13.46 -50.84 52.34
C VAL A 196 -12.42 -49.78 51.94
N LYS A 197 -11.13 -50.07 52.14
CA LYS A 197 -10.00 -49.19 51.78
C LYS A 197 -9.87 -49.00 50.28
N GLU A 198 -10.03 -50.07 49.50
CA GLU A 198 -9.97 -49.99 48.04
C GLU A 198 -11.25 -49.38 47.45
N LYS A 199 -12.42 -49.55 48.10
CA LYS A 199 -13.61 -48.75 47.78
C LYS A 199 -13.37 -47.25 48.02
N ALA A 200 -12.87 -46.87 49.20
CA ALA A 200 -12.62 -45.46 49.52
C ALA A 200 -11.67 -44.78 48.51
N ARG A 201 -10.62 -45.50 48.08
CA ARG A 201 -9.71 -45.07 47.00
C ARG A 201 -10.40 -44.94 45.65
N THR A 202 -11.29 -45.88 45.30
CA THR A 202 -12.06 -45.86 44.04
C THR A 202 -12.98 -44.64 44.01
N ASP A 203 -13.79 -44.45 45.07
CA ASP A 203 -14.70 -43.30 45.21
C ASP A 203 -13.93 -41.95 45.17
N GLN A 204 -12.76 -41.87 45.83
CA GLN A 204 -11.87 -40.69 45.76
C GLN A 204 -11.31 -40.47 44.34
N GLY A 205 -10.94 -41.54 43.62
CA GLY A 205 -10.49 -41.49 42.23
C GLY A 205 -11.58 -41.01 41.27
N GLU A 206 -12.83 -41.42 41.48
CA GLU A 206 -13.97 -40.93 40.71
C GLU A 206 -14.22 -39.43 40.95
N ILE A 207 -14.14 -38.94 42.20
CA ILE A 207 -14.24 -37.51 42.51
C ILE A 207 -13.18 -36.70 41.74
N ALA A 208 -11.94 -37.19 41.67
CA ALA A 208 -10.88 -36.55 40.90
C ALA A 208 -11.17 -36.55 39.38
N GLN A 209 -11.73 -37.63 38.83
CA GLN A 209 -12.15 -37.67 37.43
C GLN A 209 -13.31 -36.71 37.11
N LEU A 210 -14.28 -36.54 38.03
CA LEU A 210 -15.39 -35.60 37.82
C LEU A 210 -14.89 -34.14 37.70
N GLU A 211 -13.86 -33.76 38.46
CA GLU A 211 -13.24 -32.44 38.37
C GLU A 211 -12.55 -32.24 37.00
N VAL A 212 -11.81 -33.23 36.51
CA VAL A 212 -11.19 -33.19 35.17
C VAL A 212 -12.26 -33.07 34.08
N ARG A 213 -13.38 -33.80 34.18
CA ARG A 213 -14.49 -33.70 33.22
C ARG A 213 -15.16 -32.32 33.23
N ARG A 214 -15.35 -31.70 34.41
CA ARG A 214 -15.86 -30.32 34.53
C ARG A 214 -14.94 -29.33 33.81
N LEU A 215 -13.64 -29.39 34.09
CA LEU A 215 -12.64 -28.51 33.47
C LEU A 215 -12.51 -28.74 31.96
N GLN A 216 -12.67 -29.98 31.48
CA GLN A 216 -12.71 -30.29 30.04
C GLN A 216 -13.93 -29.65 29.36
N ALA A 217 -15.14 -29.80 29.92
CA ALA A 217 -16.35 -29.19 29.37
C ALA A 217 -16.27 -27.66 29.32
N GLU A 218 -15.81 -27.03 30.41
CA GLU A 218 -15.61 -25.57 30.48
C GLU A 218 -14.58 -25.07 29.46
N ASN A 219 -13.46 -25.77 29.30
CA ASN A 219 -12.44 -25.41 28.32
C ASN A 219 -12.93 -25.61 26.88
N THR A 220 -13.62 -26.71 26.55
CA THR A 220 -14.17 -26.95 25.20
C THR A 220 -15.20 -25.89 24.82
N ASN A 221 -16.10 -25.51 25.73
CA ASN A 221 -17.08 -24.43 25.50
C ASN A 221 -16.36 -23.07 25.30
N ARG A 222 -15.36 -22.78 26.13
CA ARG A 222 -14.53 -21.56 26.03
C ARG A 222 -13.78 -21.49 24.70
N GLU A 223 -13.15 -22.58 24.28
CA GLU A 223 -12.40 -22.68 23.01
C GLU A 223 -13.33 -22.48 21.80
N ALA A 224 -14.50 -23.12 21.80
CA ALA A 224 -15.51 -22.94 20.75
C ALA A 224 -16.00 -21.49 20.65
N LEU A 225 -16.21 -20.83 21.78
CA LEU A 225 -16.57 -19.41 21.83
C LEU A 225 -15.44 -18.49 21.35
N GLN A 226 -14.18 -18.76 21.74
CA GLN A 226 -13.02 -17.99 21.27
C GLN A 226 -12.80 -18.16 19.76
N THR A 227 -12.99 -19.36 19.22
CA THR A 227 -12.93 -19.63 17.77
C THR A 227 -14.01 -18.86 17.01
N ALA A 228 -15.25 -18.85 17.52
CA ALA A 228 -16.35 -18.11 16.90
C ALA A 228 -16.12 -16.58 16.93
N LEU A 229 -15.58 -16.05 18.03
CA LEU A 229 -15.19 -14.64 18.13
C LEU A 229 -14.07 -14.27 17.15
N PHE A 230 -13.02 -15.11 17.03
CA PHE A 230 -11.94 -14.87 16.08
C PHE A 230 -12.45 -14.81 14.64
N GLN A 231 -13.30 -15.76 14.23
CA GLN A 231 -13.92 -15.79 12.89
C GLN A 231 -14.80 -14.56 12.61
N LEU A 232 -15.53 -14.08 13.63
CA LEU A 232 -16.37 -12.89 13.53
C LEU A 232 -15.53 -11.62 13.36
N ASP A 233 -14.43 -11.48 14.12
CA ASP A 233 -13.53 -10.32 14.01
C ASP A 233 -12.65 -10.39 12.75
N GLU A 234 -12.36 -11.58 12.23
CA GLU A 234 -11.76 -11.79 10.91
C GLU A 234 -12.69 -11.29 9.79
N ALA A 235 -13.94 -11.77 9.75
CA ALA A 235 -14.92 -11.31 8.77
C ALA A 235 -15.21 -9.79 8.86
N ARG A 236 -15.12 -9.19 10.06
CA ARG A 236 -15.20 -7.73 10.27
C ARG A 236 -14.00 -6.98 9.67
N ARG A 237 -12.78 -7.54 9.76
CA ARG A 237 -11.58 -6.97 9.10
C ARG A 237 -11.70 -7.07 7.58
N ASP A 238 -12.16 -8.21 7.05
CA ASP A 238 -12.43 -8.40 5.62
C ASP A 238 -13.42 -7.33 5.11
N LEU A 239 -14.53 -7.10 5.83
CA LEU A 239 -15.50 -6.07 5.48
C LEU A 239 -14.89 -4.66 5.51
N ALA A 240 -14.15 -4.31 6.57
CA ALA A 240 -13.52 -3.00 6.69
C ALA A 240 -12.49 -2.75 5.56
N GLN A 241 -11.78 -3.79 5.11
CA GLN A 241 -10.90 -3.70 3.95
C GLN A 241 -11.69 -3.46 2.65
N LEU A 242 -12.79 -4.18 2.42
CA LEU A 242 -13.64 -3.99 1.23
C LEU A 242 -14.33 -2.61 1.22
N GLU A 243 -14.77 -2.11 2.38
CA GLU A 243 -15.36 -0.77 2.52
C GLU A 243 -14.30 0.34 2.32
N SER A 244 -13.06 0.10 2.77
CA SER A 244 -11.91 0.96 2.46
C SER A 244 -11.59 0.97 0.95
N GLU A 245 -11.49 -0.20 0.32
CA GLU A 245 -11.32 -0.33 -1.15
C GLU A 245 -12.46 0.40 -1.88
N GLN A 246 -13.71 0.30 -1.41
CA GLN A 246 -14.82 1.01 -2.02
C GLN A 246 -14.67 2.53 -1.87
N SER A 247 -14.26 3.02 -0.69
CA SER A 247 -14.06 4.46 -0.48
C SER A 247 -12.98 5.06 -1.39
N LEU A 248 -11.88 4.31 -1.61
CA LEU A 248 -10.75 4.72 -2.44
C LEU A 248 -11.02 4.57 -3.95
N THR A 249 -11.69 3.48 -4.36
CA THR A 249 -11.88 3.15 -5.80
C THR A 249 -13.20 3.65 -6.40
N SER A 250 -14.10 4.24 -5.60
CA SER A 250 -15.37 4.80 -6.12
C SER A 250 -15.30 6.27 -6.52
N GLN A 251 -14.17 6.96 -6.29
CA GLN A 251 -14.01 8.39 -6.57
C GLN A 251 -12.71 8.64 -7.36
N VAL A 252 -12.81 9.32 -8.50
CA VAL A 252 -11.65 9.84 -9.24
C VAL A 252 -11.47 11.30 -8.86
N VAL A 253 -10.31 11.66 -8.32
CA VAL A 253 -9.93 13.03 -7.97
C VAL A 253 -8.91 13.58 -8.96
N SER A 254 -8.94 14.88 -9.21
CA SER A 254 -7.91 15.53 -10.02
C SER A 254 -6.64 15.80 -9.19
N PRO A 255 -5.45 15.33 -9.61
CA PRO A 255 -4.19 15.73 -8.99
C PRO A 255 -3.71 17.12 -9.47
N TYR A 256 -4.49 17.84 -10.28
CA TYR A 256 -4.10 19.11 -10.88
C TYR A 256 -5.19 20.19 -10.72
N THR A 257 -4.77 21.44 -10.54
CA THR A 257 -5.66 22.60 -10.66
C THR A 257 -5.67 23.08 -12.11
N GLY A 258 -6.85 23.20 -12.73
CA GLY A 258 -6.95 23.47 -14.17
C GLY A 258 -8.38 23.69 -14.68
N ARG A 259 -8.59 23.45 -15.97
CA ARG A 259 -9.91 23.55 -16.62
C ARG A 259 -10.21 22.26 -17.37
N VAL A 260 -11.43 21.73 -17.24
CA VAL A 260 -11.88 20.55 -18.01
C VAL A 260 -11.97 20.92 -19.48
N LEU A 261 -11.20 20.25 -20.34
CA LEU A 261 -11.16 20.49 -21.78
C LEU A 261 -12.06 19.53 -22.56
N GLU A 262 -12.11 18.26 -22.13
CA GLU A 262 -12.86 17.18 -22.74
C GLU A 262 -13.20 16.14 -21.65
N ILE A 263 -14.24 15.33 -21.87
CA ILE A 263 -14.61 14.20 -21.00
C ILE A 263 -14.82 13.00 -21.91
N LEU A 264 -13.94 12.01 -21.80
CA LEU A 264 -13.99 10.75 -22.55
C LEU A 264 -14.49 9.63 -21.65
N ALA A 265 -15.35 8.77 -22.20
CA ALA A 265 -15.90 7.61 -21.50
C ALA A 265 -16.15 6.48 -22.51
N GLU A 266 -15.43 5.37 -22.35
CA GLU A 266 -15.79 4.11 -23.04
C GLU A 266 -17.03 3.48 -22.38
N ARG A 267 -17.75 2.63 -23.13
CA ARG A 267 -19.10 2.14 -22.80
C ARG A 267 -19.15 0.65 -22.46
#